data_AF-A0A1F4DMK9-F1
#
_entry.id   AF-A0A1F4DMK9-F1
#
_cell.length_a   1.000
_cell.length_b   1.000
_cell.length_c   1.000
_cell.angle_alpha   90.00
_cell.angle_beta   90.00
_cell.angle_gamma   90.00
#
_symmetry.space_group_name_H-M   'P 1'
#
loop_
_entity.id
_entity.type
_entity.pdbx_description
1 polymer ?
#
loop_
_entity_poly.entity_id
_entity_poly.type
_entity_poly.pdbx_seq_one_letter_code
_entity_poly.pdbx_strand_id
1 'polypeptide(L)' 'MLRRADGREDLPEGLRLRFAPTAETLATIARTVEAERHCCRFLRFGITVEPDRGPVLLQLTGHAGTREFIGALLEM' A
#
# COMPACT_ATOMS: atom_id res chain seq x y z
N MET A 1 -6.92 6.96 1.55
CA MET A 1 -6.82 5.50 1.38
C MET A 1 -6.50 4.78 2.70
N LEU A 2 -5.63 5.35 3.53
CA LEU A 2 -5.17 4.76 4.81
C LEU A 2 -6.24 4.52 5.87
N ARG A 3 -7.29 5.35 5.93
CA ARG A 3 -8.42 5.14 6.84
C ARG A 3 -9.22 3.86 6.59
N ARG A 4 -9.02 3.18 5.46
CA ARG A 4 -9.66 1.90 5.12
C ARG A 4 -8.76 0.69 5.34
N ALA A 5 -7.51 0.88 5.76
CA ALA A 5 -6.62 -0.23 6.07
C ALA A 5 -6.98 -0.81 7.45
N ASP A 6 -7.19 -2.12 7.51
CA ASP A 6 -7.49 -2.88 8.73
C ASP A 6 -6.22 -3.18 9.54
N GLY A 7 -5.05 -2.78 9.05
CA GLY A 7 -3.77 -2.96 9.70
C GLY A 7 -2.63 -2.34 8.91
N ARG A 8 -1.62 -1.89 9.63
CA ARG A 8 -0.38 -1.34 9.08
C ARG A 8 0.80 -2.02 9.76
N GLU A 9 1.76 -2.43 8.95
CA GLU A 9 3.02 -3.03 9.40
C GLU A 9 4.16 -2.24 8.75
N ASP A 10 5.04 -1.66 9.56
CA ASP A 10 6.22 -0.99 9.02
C ASP A 10 7.27 -2.04 8.63
N LEU A 11 7.75 -1.97 7.39
CA LEU A 11 8.81 -2.83 6.88
C LEU A 11 10.17 -2.10 6.93
N PRO A 12 11.30 -2.82 6.96
CA PRO A 12 12.62 -2.21 6.84
C PRO A 12 12.76 -1.37 5.56
N GLU A 13 12.18 -1.85 4.46
CA GLU A 13 12.23 -1.26 3.13
C GLU A 13 10.98 -0.45 2.73
N GLY A 14 10.03 -0.23 3.66
CA GLY A 14 8.82 0.53 3.38
C GLY A 14 7.65 0.24 4.33
N LEU A 15 6.46 0.01 3.77
CA LEU A 15 5.20 -0.13 4.50
C LEU A 15 4.34 -1.24 3.90
N ARG A 16 3.68 -2.02 4.74
CA ARG A 16 2.61 -2.92 4.34
C ARG A 16 1.28 -2.47 4.95
N LEU A 17 0.26 -2.41 4.11
CA LEU A 17 -1.12 -2.14 4.49
C LEU A 17 -1.97 -3.37 4.22
N ARG A 18 -2.84 -3.70 5.16
CA ARG A 18 -3.79 -4.80 5.05
C ARG A 18 -5.19 -4.22 4.86
N PHE A 19 -5.95 -4.79 3.92
CA PHE A 19 -7.31 -4.35 3.62
C PHE A 19 -8.29 -5.53 3.55
N ALA A 20 -9.56 -5.21 3.76
CA ALA A 20 -10.66 -6.16 3.67
C ALA A 20 -10.74 -6.82 2.28
N PRO A 21 -11.03 -8.14 2.22
CA PRO A 21 -10.98 -8.93 0.98
C PRO A 21 -12.24 -8.74 0.12
N THR A 22 -12.48 -7.52 -0.35
CA THR A 22 -13.62 -7.17 -1.20
C THR A 22 -13.17 -6.74 -2.60
N ALA A 23 -14.02 -6.96 -3.60
CA ALA A 23 -13.75 -6.51 -4.96
C ALA A 23 -13.59 -4.98 -5.06
N GLU A 24 -14.37 -4.23 -4.27
CA GLU A 24 -14.27 -2.77 -4.18
C GLU A 24 -12.91 -2.32 -3.62
N THR A 25 -12.40 -3.02 -2.60
CA THR A 25 -11.08 -2.77 -2.04
C THR A 25 -10.00 -2.97 -3.09
N LEU A 26 -10.00 -4.11 -3.80
CA LEU A 26 -8.98 -4.40 -4.80
C LEU A 26 -9.00 -3.38 -5.95
N ALA A 27 -10.19 -3.02 -6.45
CA ALA A 27 -10.35 -2.01 -7.50
C ALA A 27 -9.86 -0.63 -7.03
N THR A 28 -10.14 -0.27 -5.77
CA THR A 28 -9.65 0.98 -5.17
C THR A 28 -8.14 0.98 -5.06
N ILE A 29 -7.54 -0.13 -4.61
CA ILE A 29 -6.08 -0.30 -4.52
C ILE A 29 -5.43 -0.11 -5.89
N ALA A 30 -5.92 -0.80 -6.92
CA ALA A 30 -5.38 -0.70 -8.27
C ALA A 30 -5.43 0.74 -8.81
N ARG A 31 -6.55 1.45 -8.61
CA ARG A 31 -6.71 2.85 -9.04
C ARG A 31 -5.74 3.79 -8.32
N THR A 32 -5.56 3.60 -7.01
CA THR A 32 -4.59 4.40 -6.25
C THR A 32 -3.17 4.12 -6.71
N VAL A 33 -2.80 2.85 -6.90
CA VAL A 33 -1.47 2.50 -7.42
C VAL A 33 -1.22 3.15 -8.78
N GLU A 34 -2.21 3.15 -9.68
CA GLU A 34 -2.09 3.82 -10.98
C GLU A 34 -1.93 5.34 -10.84
N ALA A 35 -2.66 5.99 -9.95
CA ALA A 35 -2.49 7.44 -9.72
C ALA A 35 -1.11 7.77 -9.13
N GLU A 36 -0.67 6.98 -8.14
CA GLU A 36 0.55 7.26 -7.38
C GLU A 36 1.83 6.89 -8.15
N ARG A 37 1.82 5.86 -9.01
CA ARG A 37 3.01 5.53 -9.82
C ARG A 37 3.47 6.68 -10.74
N HIS A 38 2.57 7.59 -11.10
CA HIS A 38 2.91 8.78 -11.90
C HIS A 38 3.53 9.89 -11.06
N CYS A 39 3.04 10.07 -9.83
CA CYS A 39 3.49 11.09 -8.88
C CYS A 39 4.80 10.67 -8.16
N CYS A 40 4.84 9.43 -7.69
CA CYS A 40 5.89 8.85 -6.86
C CYS A 40 6.66 7.75 -7.63
N ARG A 41 7.44 8.16 -8.64
CA ARG A 41 8.10 7.23 -9.60
C ARG A 41 9.12 6.27 -8.99
N PHE A 42 9.56 6.52 -7.76
CA PHE A 42 10.52 5.69 -7.04
C PHE A 42 9.86 4.60 -6.18
N LEU A 43 8.55 4.69 -5.95
CA LEU A 43 7.81 3.70 -5.16
C LEU A 43 7.53 2.45 -5.99
N ARG A 44 7.87 1.30 -5.42
CA ARG A 44 7.46 -0.02 -5.87
C ARG A 44 6.22 -0.44 -5.10
N PHE A 45 5.16 -0.72 -5.85
CA PHE A 45 3.90 -1.22 -5.32
C PHE A 45 3.80 -2.73 -5.54
N GLY A 46 3.48 -3.48 -4.50
CA GLY A 46 3.16 -4.91 -4.57
C GLY A 46 1.75 -5.14 -4.04
N ILE A 47 0.88 -5.77 -4.84
CA ILE A 47 -0.46 -6.17 -4.41
C ILE A 47 -0.47 -7.69 -4.28
N THR A 48 -0.75 -8.20 -3.08
CA THR A 48 -0.94 -9.62 -2.81
C THR A 48 -2.38 -9.86 -2.41
N VAL A 49 -3.02 -10.84 -3.05
CA VAL A 49 -4.35 -11.32 -2.66
C VAL A 49 -4.15 -12.68 -2.02
N GLU A 50 -4.38 -12.78 -0.71
CA GLU A 50 -4.20 -14.02 0.02
C GLU A 50 -5.28 -15.06 -0.36
N PRO A 51 -4.96 -16.36 -0.33
CA PRO A 51 -5.90 -17.43 -0.65
C PRO A 51 -7.09 -17.45 0.32
N ASP A 52 -8.13 -18.22 -0.02
CA ASP A 52 -9.31 -18.47 0.83
C ASP A 52 -10.12 -17.22 1.22
N ARG A 53 -10.20 -16.24 0.31
CA ARG A 53 -10.77 -14.90 0.60
C ARG A 53 -10.02 -14.20 1.74
N GLY A 54 -8.73 -14.50 1.87
CA GLY A 54 -7.81 -13.80 2.75
C GLY A 54 -7.61 -12.35 2.32
N PRO A 55 -7.00 -11.53 3.20
CA PRO A 55 -6.91 -10.09 3.01
C PRO A 55 -6.15 -9.70 1.74
N VAL A 56 -6.39 -8.49 1.28
CA VAL A 56 -5.55 -7.86 0.25
C VAL A 56 -4.44 -7.10 0.96
N LEU A 57 -3.20 -7.38 0.60
CA LEU A 57 -2.01 -6.71 1.11
C LEU A 57 -1.48 -5.76 0.03
N LEU A 58 -1.24 -4.51 0.42
CA LEU A 58 -0.51 -3.54 -0.40
C LEU A 58 0.84 -3.27 0.27
N GLN A 59 1.90 -3.59 -0.44
CA GLN A 59 3.26 -3.22 -0.05
C GLN A 59 3.69 -1.98 -0.84
N LEU A 60 4.13 -0.95 -0.12
CA LEU A 60 4.79 0.22 -0.66
C LEU A 60 6.25 0.15 -0.23
N THR A 61 7.14 -0.04 -1.18
CA THR A 61 8.58 -0.21 -0.94
C THR A 61 9.37 0.73 -1.85
N GLY A 62 10.62 1.03 -1.52
CA GLY A 62 11.46 1.86 -2.37
C GLY A 62 12.92 1.85 -1.91
N HIS A 63 13.73 2.75 -2.47
CA HIS A 63 15.12 2.90 -2.05
C HIS A 63 15.22 3.43 -0.61
N ALA A 64 16.41 3.35 0.00
CA ALA A 64 16.66 3.92 1.33
C ALA A 64 16.13 5.37 1.43
N GLY A 65 15.43 5.70 2.52
CA GLY A 65 14.68 6.97 2.70
C GLY A 65 13.17 6.89 2.39
N THR A 66 12.70 5.78 1.82
CA THR A 66 11.28 5.60 1.47
C THR A 66 10.38 5.48 2.70
N ARG A 67 10.88 4.92 3.81
CA ARG A 67 10.11 4.79 5.05
C ARG A 67 9.77 6.16 5.65
N GLU A 68 10.73 7.07 5.65
CA GLU A 68 10.58 8.45 6.12
C GLU A 68 9.61 9.23 5.21
N PHE A 69 9.72 9.05 3.90
CA PHE A 69 8.79 9.64 2.93
C PHE A 69 7.36 9.12 3.11
N ILE A 70 7.19 7.81 3.23
CA ILE A 70 5.89 7.20 3.48
C ILE A 70 5.34 7.72 4.82
N GLY A 71 6.17 7.80 5.87
CA GLY A 71 5.81 8.42 7.15
C GLY A 71 5.22 9.81 7.00
N ALA A 72 5.87 10.69 6.24
CA ALA A 72 5.38 12.04 5.98
C ALA A 72 4.07 12.07 5.16
N LEU A 73 3.92 11.18 4.18
CA LEU A 73 2.70 11.05 3.37
C LEU A 73 1.50 10.54 4.19
N LEU A 74 1.76 9.84 5.30
CA LEU A 74 0.75 9.30 6.22
C LEU A 74 0.17 10.35 7.17
N GLU A 75 0.91 11.43 7.46
CA GLU A 75 0.51 12.49 8.40
C GLU A 75 -0.27 13.65 7.74
N MET A 76 -0.43 13.61 6.41
CA MET A 76 -1.29 14.52 5.63
C MET A 76 -2.68 13.94 5.38
#